data_AF-A0A7W9MI46-F1
#
_entry.id   AF-A0A7W9MI46-F1
#
_cell.length_a   1.000
_cell.length_b   1.000
_cell.length_c   1.000
_cell.angle_alpha   90.00
_cell.angle_beta   90.00
_cell.angle_gamma   90.00
#
_symmetry.space_group_name_H-M   'P 1'
#
loop_
_entity.id
_entity.type
_entity.pdbx_description
1 polymer ?
#
loop_
_entity_poly.entity_id
_entity_poly.type
_entity_poly.pdbx_seq_one_letter_code
_entity_poly.pdbx_strand_id
1 'polypeptide(L)'
;MDSNVVRVEGDGMGNGEVGDRAAAVGYRVRFRDDRLVLDAWSPNRAECVAQAVRGLVEGVVRSGVTAPCEQTVEWIRPESDPDLLAGALRRVITRLETCGQVPADIEIVEDADGGVTLVMVMVQVAEVNVLPVAAPVADDVVFEHVGGGWRCHVIVDVRAGEHAWRRIPGGE
;
A
#
# COMPACT_ATOMS: atom_id res chain seq x y z
N MET A 1 -20.77 -15.05 -1.94
CA MET A 1 -19.94 -15.00 -3.16
C MET A 1 -19.94 -13.59 -3.72
N ASP A 2 -18.89 -13.25 -4.49
CA ASP A 2 -18.56 -11.98 -5.14
C ASP A 2 -17.95 -10.87 -4.27
N SER A 3 -16.64 -11.02 -4.00
CA SER A 3 -15.75 -9.87 -3.83
C SER A 3 -14.84 -9.81 -5.05
N ASN A 4 -15.35 -9.17 -6.10
CA ASN A 4 -14.57 -8.79 -7.26
C ASN A 4 -14.28 -7.29 -7.10
N VAL A 5 -13.08 -6.94 -6.63
CA VAL A 5 -12.52 -5.61 -6.87
C VAL A 5 -11.37 -5.80 -7.83
N VAL A 6 -11.73 -5.75 -9.12
CA VAL A 6 -10.82 -5.42 -10.20
C VAL A 6 -11.14 -3.97 -10.55
N ARG A 7 -10.26 -3.04 -10.19
CA ARG A 7 -10.17 -1.76 -10.90
C ARG A 7 -9.05 -1.88 -11.90
N VAL A 8 -9.41 -2.25 -13.12
CA VAL A 8 -8.61 -2.02 -14.32
C VAL A 8 -9.08 -0.70 -14.90
N GLU A 9 -8.27 0.34 -14.79
CA GLU A 9 -8.41 1.51 -15.66
C GLU A 9 -7.42 1.31 -16.81
N GLY A 10 -7.95 0.89 -17.95
CA GLY A 10 -7.18 0.61 -19.16
C GLY A 10 -8.13 0.57 -20.35
N ASP A 11 -8.47 1.73 -20.89
CA ASP A 11 -9.20 1.86 -22.15
C ASP A 11 -8.17 1.84 -23.29
N GLY A 12 -8.16 0.77 -24.08
CA GLY A 12 -7.21 0.58 -25.18
C GLY A 12 -7.37 -0.77 -25.88
N MET A 13 -8.31 -0.86 -26.82
CA MET A 13 -8.50 -2.01 -27.71
C MET A 13 -7.28 -2.25 -28.61
N GLY A 14 -6.68 -3.45 -28.60
CA GLY A 14 -5.66 -3.81 -29.60
C GLY A 14 -4.85 -5.10 -29.37
N ASN A 15 -5.47 -6.24 -29.67
CA ASN A 15 -4.91 -7.51 -30.18
C ASN A 15 -3.42 -7.90 -29.88
N GLY A 16 -3.24 -8.90 -28.99
CA GLY A 16 -2.18 -9.92 -29.07
C GLY A 16 -0.72 -9.56 -28.69
N GLU A 17 -0.04 -10.53 -28.07
CA GLU A 17 1.44 -10.69 -28.04
C GLU A 17 2.22 -10.03 -26.88
N VAL A 18 2.33 -10.75 -25.74
CA VAL A 18 3.44 -10.77 -24.74
C VAL A 18 3.91 -9.43 -24.09
N GLY A 19 3.48 -8.26 -24.55
CA GLY A 19 3.92 -6.94 -24.06
C GLY A 19 3.12 -6.34 -22.90
N ASP A 20 1.98 -6.92 -22.53
CA ASP A 20 1.01 -6.29 -21.63
C ASP A 20 1.34 -6.42 -20.13
N ARG A 21 2.11 -7.46 -19.74
CA ARG A 21 2.45 -7.69 -18.32
C ARG A 21 3.50 -6.74 -17.76
N ALA A 22 4.34 -6.15 -18.62
CA ALA A 22 5.36 -5.20 -18.23
C ALA A 22 4.78 -3.80 -17.95
N ALA A 23 3.60 -3.48 -18.48
CA ALA A 23 2.92 -2.19 -18.32
C ALA A 23 1.91 -2.17 -17.15
N ALA A 24 1.58 -3.34 -16.59
CA ALA A 24 0.56 -3.43 -15.55
C ALA A 24 1.01 -2.68 -14.28
N VAL A 25 0.10 -1.88 -13.73
CA VAL A 25 0.25 -1.19 -12.44
C VAL A 25 -0.88 -1.63 -11.53
N GLY A 26 -0.59 -1.84 -10.25
CA GLY A 26 -1.63 -2.09 -9.26
C GLY A 26 -1.12 -2.78 -8.01
N TYR A 27 -2.07 -3.11 -7.15
CA TYR A 27 -1.84 -3.87 -5.94
C TYR A 27 -2.94 -4.88 -5.70
N ARG A 28 -2.71 -5.78 -4.75
CA ARG A 28 -3.69 -6.73 -4.25
C ARG A 28 -3.48 -6.93 -2.76
N VAL A 29 -4.55 -6.77 -2.00
CA VAL A 29 -4.60 -7.04 -0.57
C VAL A 29 -5.33 -8.36 -0.31
N ARG A 30 -4.82 -9.16 0.62
CA ARG A 30 -5.45 -10.38 1.09
C ARG A 30 -5.33 -10.49 2.60
N PHE A 31 -6.34 -11.05 3.24
CA PHE A 31 -6.29 -11.39 4.66
C PHE A 31 -6.15 -12.89 4.82
N ARG A 32 -5.19 -13.32 5.65
CA ARG A 32 -4.91 -14.71 5.99
C ARG A 32 -4.65 -14.79 7.49
N ASP A 33 -5.54 -15.44 8.22
CA ASP A 33 -5.48 -15.49 9.69
C ASP A 33 -5.37 -14.06 10.27
N ASP A 34 -4.39 -13.80 11.13
CA ASP A 34 -4.10 -12.47 11.70
C ASP A 34 -3.06 -11.69 10.87
N ARG A 35 -3.03 -11.88 9.55
CA ARG A 35 -2.08 -11.21 8.65
C ARG A 35 -2.78 -10.56 7.47
N LEU A 36 -2.27 -9.38 7.10
CA LEU A 36 -2.53 -8.74 5.82
C LEU A 36 -1.33 -9.03 4.91
N VAL A 37 -1.62 -9.60 3.75
CA VAL A 37 -0.66 -9.89 2.69
C VAL A 37 -0.93 -8.92 1.54
N LEU A 38 0.09 -8.17 1.16
CA LEU A 38 0.03 -7.13 0.16
C LEU A 38 1.00 -7.46 -0.98
N ASP A 39 0.48 -7.60 -2.17
CA ASP A 39 1.26 -7.64 -3.40
C ASP A 39 1.12 -6.30 -4.13
N ALA A 40 2.20 -5.74 -4.66
CA ALA A 40 2.13 -4.59 -5.56
C ALA A 40 3.05 -4.75 -6.77
N TRP A 41 2.73 -4.08 -7.86
CA TRP A 41 3.47 -4.17 -9.10
C TRP A 41 3.36 -2.92 -9.96
N SER A 42 4.45 -2.62 -10.66
CA SER A 42 4.53 -1.49 -11.59
C SER A 42 5.76 -1.63 -12.50
N PRO A 43 5.78 -1.05 -13.71
CA PRO A 43 7.02 -0.92 -14.48
C PRO A 43 8.08 -0.07 -13.74
N ASN A 44 7.65 0.84 -12.87
CA ASN A 44 8.50 1.82 -12.20
C ASN A 44 8.65 1.51 -10.71
N ARG A 45 9.86 1.68 -10.19
CA ARG A 45 10.20 1.40 -8.79
C ARG A 45 9.35 2.22 -7.82
N ALA A 46 9.40 3.53 -7.97
CA ALA A 46 8.64 4.48 -7.16
C ALA A 46 7.14 4.18 -7.18
N GLU A 47 6.61 3.86 -8.35
CA GLU A 47 5.19 3.54 -8.50
C GLU A 47 4.82 2.20 -7.85
N CYS A 48 5.68 1.16 -7.84
CA CYS A 48 5.39 -0.06 -7.05
C CYS A 48 5.24 0.25 -5.57
N VAL A 49 6.10 1.13 -5.03
CA VAL A 49 6.00 1.57 -3.63
C VAL A 49 4.71 2.38 -3.41
N ALA A 50 4.34 3.26 -4.34
CA ALA A 50 3.10 4.03 -4.25
C ALA A 50 1.87 3.12 -4.25
N GLN A 51 1.84 2.09 -5.12
CA GLN A 51 0.79 1.08 -5.16
C GLN A 51 0.76 0.25 -3.87
N ALA A 52 1.91 -0.09 -3.29
CA ALA A 52 1.96 -0.78 -2.01
C ALA A 52 1.36 0.08 -0.88
N VAL A 53 1.68 1.37 -0.82
CA VAL A 53 1.06 2.30 0.16
C VAL A 53 -0.45 2.39 -0.04
N ARG A 54 -0.93 2.52 -1.30
CA ARG A 54 -2.37 2.55 -1.61
C ARG A 54 -3.06 1.27 -1.14
N GLY A 55 -2.47 0.11 -1.41
CA GLY A 55 -2.99 -1.17 -0.95
C GLY A 55 -3.00 -1.32 0.57
N LEU A 56 -1.96 -0.84 1.26
CA LEU A 56 -1.97 -0.81 2.73
C LEU A 56 -3.13 0.02 3.25
N VAL A 57 -3.31 1.26 2.76
CA VAL A 57 -4.39 2.15 3.19
C VAL A 57 -5.76 1.54 2.94
N GLU A 58 -5.99 0.99 1.75
CA GLU A 58 -7.24 0.29 1.42
C GLU A 58 -7.49 -0.92 2.32
N GLY A 59 -6.42 -1.64 2.69
CA GLY A 59 -6.52 -2.79 3.58
C GLY A 59 -6.84 -2.43 5.03
N VAL A 60 -6.34 -1.29 5.53
CA VAL A 60 -6.45 -0.95 6.96
C VAL A 60 -7.53 0.08 7.27
N VAL A 61 -7.99 0.87 6.30
CA VAL A 61 -9.02 1.91 6.53
C VAL A 61 -10.33 1.49 5.86
N ARG A 62 -11.43 1.43 6.61
CA ARG A 62 -12.77 1.43 5.98
C ARG A 62 -13.31 2.86 5.87
N SER A 63 -14.33 3.00 5.02
CA SER A 63 -15.03 4.24 4.69
C SER A 63 -15.14 5.25 5.83
N GLY A 64 -15.08 6.54 5.50
CA GLY A 64 -15.19 7.63 6.47
C GLY A 64 -13.89 8.40 6.62
N VAL A 65 -13.34 8.86 5.50
CA VAL A 65 -12.25 9.83 5.46
C VAL A 65 -12.82 11.24 5.37
N THR A 66 -12.15 12.22 5.98
CA THR A 66 -12.53 13.63 5.84
C THR A 66 -12.05 14.22 4.50
N ALA A 67 -12.40 15.48 4.25
CA ALA A 67 -11.72 16.27 3.24
C ALA A 67 -10.20 16.34 3.53
N PRO A 68 -9.36 16.53 2.49
CA PRO A 68 -7.91 16.72 2.64
C PRO A 68 -7.60 17.78 3.68
N CYS A 69 -6.72 17.45 4.63
CA CYS A 69 -6.35 18.37 5.71
C CYS A 69 -4.98 19.00 5.53
N GLU A 70 -4.03 18.31 4.88
CA GLU A 70 -2.64 18.75 4.73
C GLU A 70 -1.94 18.00 3.59
N GLN A 71 -0.91 18.61 3.00
CA GLN A 71 0.09 17.92 2.17
C GLN A 71 1.38 17.76 2.97
N THR A 72 1.92 16.55 3.03
CA THR A 72 3.18 16.23 3.70
C THR A 72 4.21 15.79 2.66
N VAL A 73 5.46 16.23 2.83
CA VAL A 73 6.61 15.79 2.04
C VAL A 73 7.62 15.12 2.97
N GLU A 74 7.92 13.85 2.76
CA GLU A 74 8.86 13.08 3.58
C GLU A 74 9.92 12.42 2.70
N TRP A 75 11.18 12.44 3.16
CA TRP A 75 12.29 11.87 2.43
C TRP A 75 12.80 10.59 3.08
N ILE A 76 13.11 9.58 2.26
CA ILE A 76 13.65 8.30 2.70
C ILE A 76 14.95 8.04 1.95
N ARG A 77 16.03 7.81 2.71
CA ARG A 77 17.27 7.22 2.20
C ARG A 77 17.35 5.76 2.63
N PRO A 78 17.07 4.81 1.73
CA PRO A 78 17.08 3.40 2.07
C PRO A 78 18.49 2.80 1.94
N GLU A 79 18.78 1.77 2.72
CA GLU A 79 19.99 0.94 2.55
C GLU A 79 19.81 -0.12 1.45
N SER A 80 18.56 -0.52 1.19
CA SER A 80 18.17 -1.49 0.17
C SER A 80 16.75 -1.24 -0.34
N ASP A 81 16.35 -1.87 -1.44
CA ASP A 81 14.97 -1.79 -1.93
C ASP A 81 13.96 -2.26 -0.88
N PRO A 82 14.11 -3.44 -0.23
CA PRO A 82 13.25 -3.83 0.88
C PRO A 82 13.15 -2.79 2.02
N ASP A 83 14.26 -2.14 2.38
CA ASP A 83 14.28 -1.06 3.38
C ASP A 83 13.46 0.15 2.94
N LEU A 84 13.50 0.50 1.65
CA LEU A 84 12.66 1.57 1.11
C LEU A 84 11.18 1.26 1.34
N LEU A 85 10.75 0.07 0.92
CA LEU A 85 9.35 -0.32 1.00
C LEU A 85 8.90 -0.44 2.46
N ALA A 86 9.70 -1.07 3.32
CA ALA A 86 9.42 -1.15 4.75
C ALA A 86 9.34 0.24 5.39
N GLY A 87 10.27 1.15 5.05
CA GLY A 87 10.29 2.53 5.53
C GLY A 87 9.06 3.33 5.10
N ALA A 88 8.64 3.23 3.85
CA ALA A 88 7.46 3.92 3.34
C ALA A 88 6.17 3.44 4.06
N LEU A 89 5.99 2.13 4.20
CA LEU A 89 4.82 1.57 4.90
C LEU A 89 4.84 1.92 6.40
N ARG A 90 6.03 1.92 7.03
CA ARG A 90 6.20 2.36 8.41
C ARG A 90 5.74 3.79 8.61
N ARG A 91 6.09 4.72 7.71
CA ARG A 91 5.68 6.13 7.82
C ARG A 91 4.17 6.29 7.85
N VAL A 92 3.47 5.59 6.95
CA VAL A 92 2.00 5.62 6.89
C VAL A 92 1.38 5.04 8.16
N ILE A 93 1.89 3.90 8.64
CA ILE A 93 1.39 3.28 9.88
C ILE A 93 1.65 4.15 11.09
N THR A 94 2.83 4.76 11.22
CA THR A 94 3.13 5.68 12.31
C THR A 94 2.23 6.92 12.27
N ARG A 95 1.96 7.50 11.08
CA ARG A 95 1.01 8.61 10.94
C ARG A 95 -0.40 8.23 11.34
N LEU A 96 -0.84 7.04 10.97
CA LEU A 96 -2.13 6.49 11.35
C LEU A 96 -2.22 6.31 12.87
N GLU A 97 -1.23 5.65 13.48
CA GLU A 97 -1.17 5.39 14.93
C GLU A 97 -1.05 6.69 15.76
N THR A 98 -0.31 7.67 15.28
CA THR A 98 0.04 8.88 16.06
C THR A 98 -0.93 10.04 15.82
N CYS A 99 -1.41 10.19 14.58
CA CYS A 99 -2.16 11.36 14.14
C CYS A 99 -3.57 11.03 13.64
N GLY A 100 -3.94 9.75 13.51
CA GLY A 100 -5.21 9.35 12.90
C GLY A 100 -5.31 9.75 11.43
N GLN A 101 -4.19 9.76 10.71
CA GLN A 101 -4.11 10.21 9.32
C GLN A 101 -3.64 9.12 8.37
N VAL A 102 -4.19 9.11 7.15
CA VAL A 102 -3.70 8.29 6.03
C VAL A 102 -3.55 9.13 4.76
N PRO A 103 -2.68 8.74 3.82
CA PRO A 103 -2.64 9.39 2.51
C PRO A 103 -3.89 9.02 1.71
N ALA A 104 -4.63 10.04 1.26
CA ALA A 104 -5.67 9.90 0.24
C ALA A 104 -5.07 9.84 -1.17
N ASP A 105 -3.93 10.50 -1.37
CA ASP A 105 -3.11 10.37 -2.56
C ASP A 105 -1.63 10.35 -2.17
N ILE A 106 -0.84 9.63 -2.96
CA ILE A 106 0.60 9.51 -2.79
C ILE A 106 1.29 9.50 -4.16
N GLU A 107 2.30 10.35 -4.26
CA GLU A 107 3.30 10.36 -5.32
C GLU A 107 4.67 10.07 -4.69
N ILE A 108 5.47 9.27 -5.40
CA ILE A 108 6.84 8.96 -5.00
C ILE A 108 7.77 9.42 -6.11
N VAL A 109 8.71 10.28 -5.76
CA VAL A 109 9.70 10.84 -6.69
C VAL A 109 11.05 10.21 -6.38
N GLU A 110 11.70 9.64 -7.39
CA GLU A 110 13.06 9.12 -7.24
C GLU A 110 14.07 10.26 -7.12
N ASP A 111 14.96 10.15 -6.14
CA ASP A 111 16.09 11.05 -5.97
C ASP A 111 17.33 10.49 -6.67
N ALA A 112 18.22 11.39 -7.10
CA ALA A 112 19.46 11.02 -7.80
C ALA A 112 20.42 10.13 -6.98
N ASP A 113 20.23 10.07 -5.65
CA ASP A 113 21.04 9.29 -4.70
C ASP A 113 20.38 7.92 -4.37
N GLY A 114 19.35 7.50 -5.13
CA GLY A 114 18.64 6.23 -4.89
C GLY A 114 17.63 6.26 -3.74
N GLY A 115 17.57 7.38 -3.02
CA GLY A 115 16.46 7.72 -2.12
C GLY A 115 15.18 8.05 -2.87
N VAL A 116 14.12 8.32 -2.10
CA VAL A 116 12.87 8.82 -2.66
C VAL A 116 12.26 9.91 -1.77
N THR A 117 11.44 10.74 -2.40
CA THR A 117 10.60 11.71 -1.75
C THR A 117 9.13 11.29 -1.88
N LEU A 118 8.44 11.17 -0.75
CA LEU A 118 7.02 10.84 -0.64
C LEU A 118 6.25 12.15 -0.55
N VAL A 119 5.40 12.42 -1.52
CA VAL A 119 4.46 13.53 -1.50
C VAL A 119 3.08 12.96 -1.21
N MET A 120 2.53 13.27 -0.04
CA MET A 120 1.30 12.67 0.46
C MET A 120 0.23 13.73 0.72
N VAL A 121 -0.97 13.52 0.20
CA VAL A 121 -2.14 14.31 0.55
C VAL A 121 -2.89 13.59 1.66
N MET A 122 -2.91 14.15 2.86
CA MET A 122 -3.39 13.49 4.06
C MET A 122 -4.88 13.77 4.32
N VAL A 123 -5.57 12.77 4.85
CA VAL A 123 -6.95 12.85 5.36
C VAL A 123 -7.02 12.30 6.78
N GLN A 124 -7.98 12.78 7.56
CA GLN A 124 -8.27 12.25 8.90
C GLN A 124 -9.16 11.02 8.79
N VAL A 125 -8.90 10.03 9.64
CA VAL A 125 -9.71 8.82 9.82
C VAL A 125 -10.18 8.72 11.26
N ALA A 126 -11.45 8.37 11.46
CA ALA A 126 -11.92 8.01 12.79
C ALA A 126 -11.32 6.66 13.19
N GLU A 127 -10.84 6.54 14.43
CA GLU A 127 -10.16 5.34 14.94
C GLU A 127 -11.00 4.04 14.78
N VAL A 128 -12.31 4.13 14.94
CA VAL A 128 -13.26 3.02 14.73
C VAL A 128 -13.25 2.46 13.31
N ASN A 129 -12.68 3.20 12.35
CA ASN A 129 -12.59 2.81 10.95
C ASN A 129 -11.24 2.20 10.56
N VAL A 130 -10.40 1.86 11.54
CA VAL A 130 -9.02 1.43 11.30
C VAL A 130 -8.80 -0.01 11.79
N LEU A 131 -8.19 -0.84 10.94
CA LEU A 131 -7.59 -2.10 11.34
C LEU A 131 -6.19 -1.83 11.89
N PRO A 132 -5.94 -2.07 13.19
CA PRO A 132 -4.60 -1.94 13.72
C PRO A 132 -3.67 -3.00 13.11
N VAL A 133 -2.52 -2.55 12.60
CA VAL A 133 -1.48 -3.40 12.01
C VAL A 133 -0.11 -3.01 12.55
N ALA A 134 0.79 -3.98 12.66
CA ALA A 134 2.19 -3.72 12.91
C ALA A 134 2.87 -3.34 11.59
N ALA A 135 3.68 -2.29 11.58
CA ALA A 135 4.45 -2.00 10.37
C ALA A 135 5.52 -3.09 10.12
N PRO A 136 5.81 -3.38 8.85
CA PRO A 136 6.69 -4.47 8.45
C PRO A 136 8.15 -4.17 8.79
N VAL A 137 8.95 -5.22 8.94
CA VAL A 137 10.42 -5.15 8.94
C VAL A 137 10.96 -5.73 7.62
N ALA A 138 12.23 -5.47 7.31
CA ALA A 138 12.81 -5.81 6.01
C ALA A 138 12.69 -7.32 5.65
N ASP A 139 12.81 -8.22 6.62
CA ASP A 139 12.65 -9.67 6.41
C ASP A 139 11.24 -10.10 5.97
N ASP A 140 10.22 -9.29 6.26
CA ASP A 140 8.81 -9.53 5.85
C ASP A 140 8.47 -8.91 4.49
N VAL A 141 9.50 -8.42 3.78
CA VAL A 141 9.37 -7.64 2.56
C VAL A 141 10.24 -8.22 1.46
N VAL A 142 9.62 -8.50 0.32
CA VAL A 142 10.31 -8.74 -0.95
C VAL A 142 10.04 -7.54 -1.84
N PHE A 143 11.11 -6.90 -2.31
CA PHE A 143 11.01 -5.84 -3.31
C PHE A 143 12.10 -6.01 -4.35
N GLU A 144 11.71 -6.37 -5.57
CA GLU A 144 12.63 -6.80 -6.61
C GLU A 144 12.18 -6.40 -8.01
N HIS A 145 13.14 -6.31 -8.92
CA HIS A 145 12.90 -6.08 -10.35
C HIS A 145 12.90 -7.41 -11.10
N VAL A 146 11.71 -7.87 -11.53
CA VAL A 146 11.49 -9.18 -12.17
C VAL A 146 10.63 -9.01 -13.41
N GLY A 147 11.07 -9.62 -14.52
CA GLY A 147 10.28 -9.66 -15.76
C GLY A 147 10.05 -8.29 -16.41
N GLY A 148 10.98 -7.34 -16.19
CA GLY A 148 10.90 -5.98 -16.76
C GLY A 148 10.03 -5.01 -15.95
N GLY A 149 9.66 -5.36 -14.72
CA GLY A 149 8.96 -4.47 -13.81
C GLY A 149 9.30 -4.78 -12.36
N TRP A 150 8.81 -3.93 -11.47
CA TRP A 150 8.99 -4.03 -10.04
C TRP A 150 7.84 -4.81 -9.39
N ARG A 151 8.18 -5.66 -8.43
CA ARG A 151 7.26 -6.48 -7.67
C ARG A 151 7.55 -6.34 -6.19
N CYS A 152 6.48 -6.08 -5.45
CA CYS A 152 6.47 -5.89 -4.02
C CYS A 152 5.63 -7.02 -3.39
N HIS A 153 6.12 -7.70 -2.36
CA HIS A 153 5.36 -8.62 -1.52
C HIS A 153 5.63 -8.31 -0.06
N VAL A 154 4.58 -8.04 0.71
CA VAL A 154 4.69 -7.61 2.10
C VAL A 154 3.69 -8.37 2.95
N ILE A 155 4.15 -8.79 4.13
CA ILE A 155 3.29 -9.34 5.17
C ILE A 155 3.32 -8.38 6.36
N VAL A 156 2.13 -8.00 6.83
CA VAL A 156 1.99 -7.23 8.07
C VAL A 156 1.06 -7.96 9.01
N ASP A 157 1.45 -8.06 10.28
CA ASP A 157 0.60 -8.65 11.31
C ASP A 157 -0.52 -7.68 11.68
N VAL A 158 -1.74 -8.20 11.69
CA VAL A 158 -2.92 -7.52 12.23
C VAL A 158 -2.86 -7.65 13.74
N ARG A 159 -2.94 -6.53 14.46
CA ARG A 159 -2.96 -6.57 15.92
C ARG A 159 -4.38 -6.85 16.38
N ALA A 160 -4.55 -7.86 17.22
CA ALA A 160 -5.81 -8.06 17.94
C ALA A 160 -6.01 -6.88 18.92
N GLY A 161 -7.01 -6.05 18.67
CA GLY A 161 -7.43 -4.97 19.57
C GLY A 161 -8.95 -4.97 19.74
N GLU A 162 -9.46 -4.41 20.84
CA GLU A 162 -10.90 -4.37 21.17
C GLU A 162 -11.76 -3.63 20.10
N HIS A 163 -11.09 -2.87 19.22
CA HIS A 163 -11.65 -2.11 18.11
C HIS A 163 -11.21 -2.62 16.71
N ALA A 164 -10.35 -3.63 16.64
CA ALA A 164 -10.03 -4.31 15.38
C ALA A 164 -11.31 -5.00 14.91
N TRP A 165 -11.80 -4.63 13.73
CA TRP A 165 -13.00 -5.14 13.08
C TRP A 165 -13.60 -6.37 13.77
N ARG A 166 -14.60 -6.19 14.66
CA ARG A 166 -15.32 -7.34 15.20
C ARG A 166 -15.79 -8.14 14.00
N ARG A 167 -15.31 -9.39 13.93
CA ARG A 167 -15.67 -10.42 12.96
C ARG A 167 -17.12 -10.18 12.56
N ILE A 168 -17.42 -9.94 11.27
CA ILE A 168 -18.80 -10.03 10.80
C ILE A 168 -19.07 -11.54 10.71
N PRO A 169 -19.82 -12.18 11.61
CA PRO A 169 -20.40 -13.47 11.28
C PRO A 169 -21.49 -13.22 10.22
N GLY A 170 -21.36 -13.83 9.04
CA GLY A 170 -22.41 -13.87 8.02
C GLY A 170 -21.84 -13.97 6.60
N GLY A 171 -22.09 -15.02 5.83
CA GLY A 171 -23.08 -16.07 6.01
C GLY A 171 -22.77 -17.34 5.22
N GLU A 172 -23.54 -18.37 5.58
CA GLU A 172 -23.62 -19.71 4.96
C GLU A 172 -23.75 -19.68 3.44
#